data_AF-A0A2J7R5J6-F1
#
_entry.id   AF-A0A2J7R5J6-F1
#
_cell.length_a   1.000
_cell.length_b   1.000
_cell.length_c   1.000
_cell.angle_alpha   90.00
_cell.angle_beta   90.00
_cell.angle_gamma   90.00
#
_symmetry.space_group_name_H-M   'P 1'
#
loop_
_entity.id
_entity.type
_entity.pdbx_description
1 polymer ?
#
loop_
_entity_poly.entity_id
_entity_poly.type
_entity_poly.pdbx_seq_one_letter_code
_entity_poly.pdbx_strand_id
1 'polypeptide(L)'
;MRDAIVQAELLIMRMLKFEVTVVHPHRYLLHYLKSLEGWFPQEEWDKVPLVKASFAFLQDFHFDAAILDYTPQHTAVACINLALQCYGVQVPYTDEADGGVAWYSVFVEDLQKDKLWEIMEKIMEVYEKEPDAK
;
A
#
# COMPACT_ATOMS: atom_id res chain seq x y z
N MET A 1 22.26 -30.52 2.24
CA MET A 1 21.07 -29.63 2.29
C MET A 1 21.32 -28.41 3.17
N ARG A 2 21.75 -28.60 4.44
CA ARG A 2 22.16 -27.49 5.33
C ARG A 2 23.23 -26.59 4.72
N ASP A 3 24.31 -27.15 4.18
CA ASP A 3 25.42 -26.35 3.66
C ASP A 3 25.03 -25.48 2.46
N ALA A 4 24.12 -25.97 1.61
CA ALA A 4 23.58 -25.19 0.49
C ALA A 4 22.75 -23.99 0.97
N ILE A 5 21.98 -24.15 2.06
CA ILE A 5 21.20 -23.04 2.65
C ILE A 5 22.15 -21.98 3.22
N VAL A 6 23.19 -22.38 3.95
CA VAL A 6 24.18 -21.44 4.53
C VAL A 6 24.92 -20.69 3.42
N GLN A 7 25.27 -21.36 2.32
CA GLN A 7 25.89 -20.69 1.17
C GLN A 7 24.93 -19.72 0.48
N ALA A 8 23.66 -20.10 0.31
CA ALA A 8 22.64 -19.21 -0.25
C ALA A 8 22.40 -17.98 0.65
N GLU A 9 22.34 -18.17 1.96
CA GLU A 9 22.20 -17.08 2.94
C GLU A 9 23.36 -16.07 2.81
N LEU A 10 24.60 -16.55 2.79
CA LEU A 10 25.77 -15.69 2.64
C LEU A 10 25.79 -14.97 1.28
N LEU A 11 25.32 -15.64 0.22
CA LEU A 11 25.18 -15.03 -1.10
C LEU A 11 24.16 -13.89 -1.10
N ILE A 12 22.97 -14.10 -0.51
CA ILE A 12 21.92 -13.07 -0.40
C ILE A 12 22.41 -11.88 0.44
N MET A 13 23.05 -12.14 1.58
CA MET A 13 23.62 -11.08 2.43
C MET A 13 24.63 -10.21 1.67
N ARG A 14 25.49 -10.83 0.85
CA ARG A 14 26.44 -10.09 0.01
C ARG A 14 25.74 -9.27 -1.08
N MET A 15 24.69 -9.81 -1.71
CA MET A 15 23.90 -9.10 -2.73
C MET A 15 23.21 -7.86 -2.14
N LEU A 16 22.68 -7.99 -0.92
CA LEU A 16 22.08 -6.90 -0.15
C LEU A 16 23.11 -5.98 0.51
N LYS A 17 24.41 -6.18 0.28
CA LYS A 17 25.50 -5.43 0.92
C LYS A 17 25.41 -5.40 2.45
N PHE A 18 24.83 -6.45 3.04
CA PHE A 18 24.54 -6.58 4.47
C PHE A 18 23.56 -5.52 5.03
N GLU A 19 22.82 -4.82 4.15
CA GLU A 19 21.74 -3.91 4.53
C GLU A 19 20.43 -4.69 4.65
N VAL A 20 20.16 -5.24 5.84
CA VAL A 20 18.97 -6.06 6.12
C VAL A 20 17.85 -5.29 6.82
N THR A 21 18.08 -4.03 7.16
CA THR A 21 17.06 -3.18 7.78
C THR A 21 16.17 -2.58 6.70
N VAL A 22 14.98 -3.15 6.55
CA VAL A 22 13.97 -2.69 5.60
C VAL A 22 12.80 -2.04 6.31
N VAL A 23 12.26 -0.98 5.70
CA VAL A 23 11.04 -0.33 6.18
C VAL A 23 9.89 -0.82 5.31
N HIS A 24 8.91 -1.49 5.93
CA HIS A 24 7.77 -2.06 5.21
C HIS A 24 6.57 -1.10 5.16
N PRO A 25 5.76 -1.13 4.07
CA PRO A 25 4.55 -0.31 3.94
C PRO A 25 3.52 -0.60 5.04
N HIS A 26 3.47 -1.83 5.57
CA HIS A 26 2.53 -2.27 6.61
C HIS A 26 2.49 -1.36 7.84
N ARG A 27 3.65 -0.83 8.26
CA ARG A 27 3.74 0.07 9.41
C ARG A 27 2.96 1.37 9.15
N TYR A 28 3.13 1.93 7.97
CA TYR A 28 2.45 3.16 7.56
C TYR A 28 0.97 2.91 7.31
N LEU A 29 0.64 1.80 6.64
CA LEU A 29 -0.74 1.39 6.38
C LEU A 29 -1.57 1.34 7.67
N LEU A 30 -1.06 0.66 8.70
CA LEU A 30 -1.74 0.56 9.99
C LEU A 30 -1.91 1.94 10.65
N HIS A 31 -0.85 2.76 10.62
CA HIS A 31 -0.88 4.09 11.21
C HIS A 31 -1.93 4.98 10.55
N TYR A 32 -1.96 5.01 9.22
CA TYR A 32 -2.88 5.83 8.45
C TYR A 32 -4.33 5.36 8.60
N LEU A 33 -4.59 4.05 8.56
CA LEU A 33 -5.93 3.51 8.79
C LEU A 33 -6.44 3.82 10.20
N LYS A 34 -5.58 3.77 11.22
CA LYS A 34 -5.97 4.11 12.59
C LYS A 34 -6.28 5.60 12.75
N SER A 35 -5.57 6.47 12.05
CA SER A 35 -5.88 7.90 11.98
C SER A 35 -7.20 8.16 11.24
N LEU A 36 -7.44 7.45 10.13
CA LEU A 36 -8.69 7.57 9.35
C LEU A 36 -9.93 7.10 10.12
N GLU A 37 -9.82 6.06 10.94
CA GLU A 37 -10.93 5.60 11.81
C GLU A 37 -11.49 6.74 12.67
N GLY A 38 -10.66 7.71 13.07
CA GLY A 38 -11.11 8.88 13.83
C GLY A 38 -11.78 9.98 13.00
N TRP A 39 -11.70 9.93 11.67
CA TRP A 39 -12.28 10.93 10.76
C TRP A 39 -13.68 10.54 10.29
N PHE A 40 -14.01 9.24 10.32
CA PHE A 40 -15.31 8.72 9.93
C PHE A 40 -16.23 8.53 11.13
N PRO A 41 -17.56 8.68 10.97
CA PRO A 41 -18.52 8.17 11.94
C PRO A 41 -18.34 6.65 12.11
N GLN A 42 -18.38 6.17 13.35
CA GLN A 42 -18.14 4.75 13.66
C GLN A 42 -19.08 3.80 12.89
N GLU A 43 -20.34 4.22 12.70
CA GLU A 43 -21.33 3.46 11.93
C GLU A 43 -20.99 3.32 10.45
N GLU A 44 -20.27 4.27 9.84
CA GLU A 44 -19.86 4.20 8.44
C GLU A 44 -18.58 3.39 8.27
N TRP A 45 -17.65 3.55 9.21
CA TRP A 45 -16.39 2.81 9.23
C TRP A 45 -16.61 1.29 9.36
N ASP A 46 -17.54 0.87 10.22
CA ASP A 46 -17.81 -0.55 10.45
C ASP A 46 -18.59 -1.23 9.31
N LYS A 47 -19.30 -0.44 8.48
CA LYS A 47 -20.07 -0.97 7.33
C LYS A 47 -19.17 -1.46 6.19
N VAL A 48 -18.01 -0.83 6.03
CA VAL A 48 -17.13 -1.08 4.88
C VAL A 48 -15.84 -1.72 5.36
N PRO A 49 -15.41 -2.88 4.82
CA PRO A 49 -14.19 -3.55 5.25
C PRO A 49 -12.92 -2.89 4.67
N LEU A 50 -12.79 -1.56 4.79
CA LEU A 50 -11.68 -0.75 4.25
C LEU A 50 -10.32 -1.24 4.74
N VAL A 51 -10.22 -1.54 6.04
CA VAL A 51 -8.98 -2.05 6.64
C VAL A 51 -8.58 -3.36 5.98
N LYS A 52 -9.50 -4.33 5.89
CA LYS A 52 -9.21 -5.65 5.33
C LYS A 52 -8.82 -5.56 3.85
N ALA A 53 -9.54 -4.75 3.08
CA ALA A 53 -9.25 -4.56 1.66
C ALA A 53 -7.89 -3.89 1.44
N SER A 54 -7.56 -2.84 2.20
CA SER A 54 -6.27 -2.15 2.09
C SER A 54 -5.10 -3.09 2.39
N PHE A 55 -5.24 -3.95 3.41
CA PHE A 55 -4.24 -4.98 3.72
C PHE A 55 -4.15 -6.06 2.64
N ALA A 56 -5.28 -6.48 2.06
CA ALA A 56 -5.30 -7.44 0.95
C ALA A 56 -4.57 -6.89 -0.28
N PHE A 57 -4.87 -5.65 -0.69
CA PHE A 57 -4.15 -4.99 -1.79
C PHE A 57 -2.64 -4.91 -1.54
N LEU A 58 -2.25 -4.55 -0.32
CA LEU A 58 -0.83 -4.51 0.01
C LEU A 58 -0.19 -5.90 -0.04
N GLN A 59 -0.86 -6.92 0.51
CA GLN A 59 -0.38 -8.30 0.48
C GLN A 59 -0.20 -8.79 -0.95
N ASP A 60 -1.18 -8.54 -1.81
CA ASP A 60 -1.15 -8.97 -3.21
C ASP A 60 -0.06 -8.23 -3.98
N PHE A 61 0.18 -6.95 -3.70
CA PHE A 61 1.25 -6.19 -4.33
C PHE A 61 2.66 -6.68 -4.01
N HIS A 62 2.86 -7.44 -2.92
CA HIS A 62 4.17 -8.07 -2.64
C HIS A 62 4.53 -9.20 -3.64
N PHE A 63 3.57 -9.69 -4.43
CA PHE A 63 3.85 -10.65 -5.51
C PHE A 63 4.46 -9.98 -6.75
N ASP A 64 4.41 -8.64 -6.84
CA ASP A 64 5.02 -7.89 -7.92
C ASP A 64 6.34 -7.25 -7.49
N ALA A 65 7.34 -7.25 -8.39
CA ALA A 65 8.64 -6.61 -8.13
C ALA A 65 8.55 -5.08 -8.09
N ALA A 66 7.51 -4.49 -8.72
CA ALA A 66 7.29 -3.04 -8.77
C ALA A 66 7.11 -2.41 -7.38
N ILE A 67 6.79 -3.18 -6.34
CA ILE A 67 6.73 -2.68 -4.96
C ILE A 67 8.06 -2.08 -4.49
N LEU A 68 9.20 -2.49 -5.09
CA LEU A 68 10.53 -1.98 -4.78
C LEU A 68 10.81 -0.60 -5.39
N ASP A 69 10.03 -0.18 -6.38
CA ASP A 69 10.21 1.10 -7.09
C ASP A 69 9.56 2.28 -6.34
N TYR A 70 8.72 2.00 -5.35
CA TYR A 70 7.93 2.99 -4.63
C TYR A 70 8.30 3.10 -3.15
N THR A 71 8.10 4.29 -2.57
CA THR A 71 8.34 4.48 -1.14
C THR A 71 7.26 3.74 -0.33
N PRO A 72 7.60 3.17 0.83
CA PRO A 72 6.63 2.46 1.67
C PRO A 72 5.42 3.31 2.06
N GLN A 73 5.61 4.62 2.22
CA GLN A 73 4.56 5.59 2.53
C GLN A 73 3.60 5.76 1.34
N HIS A 74 4.13 5.94 0.12
CA HIS A 74 3.32 6.10 -1.09
C HIS A 74 2.51 4.84 -1.37
N THR A 75 3.12 3.66 -1.22
CA THR A 75 2.42 2.37 -1.39
C THR A 75 1.28 2.22 -0.39
N ALA A 76 1.50 2.55 0.89
CA ALA A 76 0.46 2.47 1.91
C ALA A 76 -0.74 3.39 1.60
N VAL A 77 -0.49 4.63 1.18
CA VAL A 77 -1.54 5.56 0.75
C VAL A 77 -2.29 5.01 -0.48
N ALA A 78 -1.57 4.47 -1.47
CA ALA A 78 -2.17 3.91 -2.67
C ALA A 78 -3.11 2.74 -2.37
N CYS A 79 -2.73 1.80 -1.49
CA CYS A 79 -3.59 0.70 -1.08
C CYS A 79 -4.88 1.18 -0.40
N ILE A 80 -4.79 2.20 0.45
CA ILE A 80 -5.96 2.79 1.13
C ILE A 80 -6.84 3.52 0.12
N ASN A 81 -6.24 4.34 -0.76
CA ASN A 81 -6.98 5.11 -1.74
C ASN A 81 -7.69 4.21 -2.75
N LEU A 82 -7.05 3.11 -3.16
CA LEU A 82 -7.67 2.09 -3.99
C LEU A 82 -8.87 1.45 -3.28
N ALA A 83 -8.72 1.06 -2.01
CA ALA A 83 -9.85 0.53 -1.23
C ALA A 83 -11.01 1.52 -1.10
N LEU A 84 -10.73 2.79 -0.81
CA LEU A 84 -11.75 3.84 -0.77
C LEU A 84 -12.50 3.96 -2.11
N GLN A 85 -11.78 3.95 -3.23
CA GLN A 85 -12.39 3.99 -4.56
C GLN A 85 -13.22 2.73 -4.88
N CYS A 86 -12.73 1.53 -4.55
CA CYS A 86 -13.47 0.28 -4.77
C CYS A 86 -14.80 0.23 -4.02
N TYR A 87 -14.88 0.82 -2.82
CA TYR A 87 -16.11 0.88 -2.04
C TYR A 87 -16.92 2.17 -2.24
N GLY A 88 -16.46 3.10 -3.09
CA GLY A 88 -17.12 4.38 -3.35
C GLY A 88 -17.18 5.30 -2.13
N VAL A 89 -16.23 5.15 -1.19
CA VAL A 89 -16.17 5.94 0.04
C VAL A 89 -15.31 7.17 -0.21
N GLN A 90 -15.87 8.35 0.08
CA GLN A 90 -15.13 9.62 0.09
C GLN A 90 -14.66 9.91 1.52
N VAL A 91 -13.45 10.43 1.67
CA VAL A 91 -12.94 10.83 2.98
C VAL A 91 -13.68 12.11 3.44
N PRO A 92 -14.30 12.12 4.63
CA PRO A 92 -14.95 13.30 5.16
C PRO A 92 -13.97 14.45 5.36
N TYR A 93 -14.47 15.69 5.27
CA TYR A 93 -13.70 16.92 5.51
C TYR A 93 -12.58 17.23 4.49
N THR A 94 -12.56 16.53 3.35
CA THR A 94 -11.65 16.81 2.25
C THR A 94 -12.43 17.08 0.98
N ASP A 95 -12.48 18.36 0.56
CA ASP A 95 -13.11 18.78 -0.69
C ASP A 95 -12.21 18.45 -1.90
N GLU A 96 -11.98 17.16 -2.14
CA GLU A 96 -11.20 16.74 -3.32
C GLU A 96 -11.87 17.16 -4.64
N ALA A 97 -13.19 17.31 -4.63
CA ALA A 97 -14.01 17.70 -5.79
C ALA A 97 -13.87 19.18 -6.18
N ASP A 98 -13.45 20.07 -5.26
CA ASP A 98 -13.41 21.52 -5.48
C ASP A 98 -11.97 22.07 -5.57
N GLY A 99 -11.00 21.20 -5.92
CA GLY A 99 -9.58 21.55 -5.95
C GLY A 99 -8.94 21.63 -4.56
N GLY A 100 -9.59 21.08 -3.54
CA GLY A 100 -9.11 21.04 -2.16
C GLY A 100 -7.90 20.12 -1.96
N VAL A 101 -7.37 20.19 -0.74
CA VAL A 101 -6.19 19.44 -0.29
C VAL A 101 -6.53 17.94 -0.23
N ALA A 102 -5.68 17.12 -0.86
CA ALA A 102 -5.86 15.67 -0.85
C ALA A 102 -5.71 15.11 0.57
N TRP A 103 -6.56 14.16 0.95
CA TRP A 103 -6.65 13.69 2.34
C TRP A 103 -5.32 13.14 2.89
N TYR A 104 -4.50 12.58 2.00
CA TYR A 104 -3.22 11.97 2.33
C TYR A 104 -2.08 12.98 2.53
N SER A 105 -2.27 14.26 2.19
CA SER A 105 -1.22 15.27 2.35
C SER A 105 -0.78 15.45 3.81
N VAL A 106 -1.67 15.12 4.75
CA VAL A 106 -1.40 15.13 6.21
C VAL A 106 -0.38 14.07 6.60
N PHE A 107 -0.32 12.97 5.84
CA PHE A 107 0.59 11.85 6.08
C PHE A 107 1.84 11.94 5.21
N VAL A 108 1.68 12.40 3.97
CA VAL A 108 2.71 12.37 2.94
C VAL A 108 2.61 13.62 2.06
N GLU A 109 3.51 14.57 2.28
CA GLU A 109 3.52 15.87 1.59
C GLU A 109 4.11 15.80 0.17
N ASP A 110 4.96 14.81 -0.11
CA ASP A 110 5.70 14.67 -1.38
C ASP A 110 4.96 13.84 -2.44
N LEU A 111 3.74 13.37 -2.13
CA LEU A 111 2.96 12.52 -3.02
C LEU A 111 2.08 13.36 -3.97
N GLN A 112 2.41 13.30 -5.26
CA GLN A 112 1.59 13.88 -6.33
C GLN A 112 0.44 12.95 -6.73
N LYS A 113 -0.68 13.52 -7.17
CA LYS A 113 -1.86 12.77 -7.65
C LYS A 113 -1.50 11.79 -8.77
N ASP A 114 -0.72 12.22 -9.76
CA ASP A 114 -0.35 11.37 -10.91
C ASP A 114 0.44 10.13 -10.48
N LYS A 115 1.36 10.30 -9.53
CA LYS A 115 2.14 9.19 -8.97
C LYS A 115 1.28 8.24 -8.14
N LEU A 116 0.29 8.76 -7.41
CA LEU A 116 -0.68 7.94 -6.70
C LEU A 116 -1.50 7.06 -7.68
N TRP A 117 -1.96 7.64 -8.79
CA TRP A 117 -2.64 6.89 -9.85
C TRP A 117 -1.76 5.81 -10.47
N GLU A 118 -0.51 6.13 -10.77
CA GLU A 118 0.47 5.16 -11.29
C GLU A 118 0.63 3.95 -10.35
N ILE A 119 0.81 4.19 -9.05
CA ILE A 119 0.95 3.11 -8.07
C ILE A 119 -0.34 2.28 -7.98
N MET A 120 -1.50 2.94 -8.01
CA MET A 120 -2.79 2.25 -7.98
C MET A 120 -2.98 1.37 -9.22
N GLU A 121 -2.61 1.84 -10.41
CA GLU A 121 -2.63 1.06 -11.65
C GLU A 121 -1.71 -0.16 -11.51
N LYS A 122 -0.49 0.02 -10.99
CA LYS A 122 0.43 -1.10 -10.74
C LYS A 122 -0.11 -2.14 -9.76
N ILE A 123 -0.81 -1.71 -8.72
CA ILE A 123 -1.48 -2.65 -7.79
C ILE A 123 -2.60 -3.41 -8.53
N MET A 124 -3.37 -2.73 -9.38
CA MET A 124 -4.44 -3.37 -10.15
C MET A 124 -3.91 -4.36 -11.20
N GLU A 125 -2.78 -4.06 -11.85
CA GLU A 125 -2.10 -4.96 -12.81
C GLU A 125 -1.77 -6.33 -12.20
N VAL A 126 -1.59 -6.43 -10.88
CA VAL A 126 -1.37 -7.71 -10.18
C VAL A 126 -2.57 -8.64 -10.36
N TYR A 127 -3.79 -8.10 -10.38
CA TYR A 127 -5.02 -8.88 -10.55
C TYR A 127 -5.30 -9.24 -12.00
N GLU A 128 -4.71 -8.53 -12.96
CA GLU A 128 -4.79 -8.88 -14.39
C GLU A 128 -3.86 -10.05 -14.74
N LYS A 129 -2.82 -10.27 -13.94
CA LYS A 129 -1.93 -11.42 -14.02
C LYS A 129 -2.62 -12.64 -13.39
N GLU A 130 -3.68 -13.11 -14.04
CA GLU A 130 -4.31 -14.38 -13.68
C GLU A 130 -3.23 -15.48 -13.66
N PRO A 131 -3.18 -16.34 -12.63
CA PRO A 131 -2.32 -17.52 -12.71
C PRO A 131 -2.85 -18.37 -13.87
N ASP A 132 -1.99 -18.67 -14.85
CA ASP A 132 -2.24 -19.76 -15.78
C ASP A 132 -2.69 -20.98 -14.97
N ALA A 133 -3.99 -21.26 -15.00
CA ALA A 133 -4.59 -22.37 -14.31
C ALA A 133 -3.88 -23.65 -14.76
N LYS A 134 -3.21 -24.31 -13.83
CA LYS A 134 -2.67 -25.67 -13.98
C LYS A 134 -3.21 -26.55 -12.89
#